data_AF-A0A820P6S9-F1
#
_entry.id   AF-A0A820P6S9-F1
#
_cell.length_a   1.000
_cell.length_b   1.000
_cell.length_c   1.000
_cell.angle_alpha   90.00
_cell.angle_beta   90.00
_cell.angle_gamma   90.00
#
_symmetry.space_group_name_H-M   'P 1'
#
loop_
_entity.id
_entity.type
_entity.pdbx_description
1 polymer ?
#
loop_
_entity_poly.entity_id
_entity_poly.type
_entity_poly.pdbx_seq_one_letter_code
_entity_poly.pdbx_strand_id
1 'polypeptide(L)'
;FSDHAFSVGQCLPFQFMDKKTLTIVVRDIEACDLSAAARGQNTKARKIQVGVTLPNTMVSFERAEGSPINLSGKSRGKPQFVSIINPEFNFNAMGIGGLDTEFNAIFRRAFASRVFPPEIVYQ
;
A
#
# COMPACT_ATOMS: atom_id res chain seq x y z
N PHE A 1 5.70 18.48 -10.05
CA PHE A 1 4.37 18.75 -10.61
C PHE A 1 3.53 19.62 -9.68
N SER A 2 4.06 20.64 -8.99
CA SER A 2 3.17 21.53 -8.20
C SER A 2 2.22 22.28 -9.12
N ASP A 3 1.00 22.56 -8.66
CA ASP A 3 -0.03 23.33 -9.36
C ASP A 3 -0.52 22.70 -10.68
N HIS A 4 -0.38 21.39 -10.83
CA HIS A 4 -0.93 20.63 -11.95
C HIS A 4 -2.23 19.92 -11.54
N ALA A 5 -3.18 19.85 -12.48
CA ALA A 5 -4.40 19.07 -12.32
C ALA A 5 -4.16 17.62 -12.76
N PHE A 6 -4.64 16.68 -11.95
CA PHE A 6 -4.62 15.26 -12.24
C PHE A 6 -6.00 14.65 -12.08
N SER A 7 -6.27 13.61 -12.87
CA SER A 7 -7.48 12.78 -12.77
C SER A 7 -7.12 11.33 -12.51
N VAL A 8 -7.97 10.62 -11.76
CA VAL A 8 -7.83 9.16 -11.58
C VAL A 8 -7.90 8.47 -12.95
N GLY A 9 -6.97 7.54 -13.20
CA GLY A 9 -6.78 6.85 -14.47
C GLY A 9 -5.92 7.60 -15.48
N GLN A 10 -5.51 8.84 -15.21
CA GLN A 10 -4.65 9.59 -16.12
C GLN A 10 -3.28 8.92 -16.26
N CYS A 11 -2.89 8.63 -17.51
CA CYS A 11 -1.57 8.14 -17.87
C CYS A 11 -0.67 9.29 -18.29
N LEU A 12 0.58 9.31 -17.82
CA LEU A 12 1.57 10.29 -18.26
C LEU A 12 2.99 9.74 -18.25
N PRO A 13 3.87 10.26 -19.14
CA PRO A 13 5.28 9.94 -19.13
C PRO A 13 5.97 10.59 -17.92
N PHE A 14 6.83 9.83 -17.25
CA PHE A 14 7.62 10.27 -16.12
C PHE A 14 9.09 9.93 -16.35
N GLN A 15 9.90 10.97 -16.51
CA GLN A 15 11.34 10.86 -16.63
C GLN A 15 11.96 10.99 -15.24
N PHE A 16 12.74 9.99 -14.82
CA PHE A 16 13.42 10.00 -13.52
C PHE A 16 14.93 9.84 -13.72
N MET A 17 15.67 10.93 -13.46
CA MET A 17 17.12 11.01 -13.70
C MET A 17 17.45 10.53 -15.13
N ASP A 18 18.50 9.71 -15.27
CA ASP A 18 18.95 9.16 -16.55
C ASP A 18 18.33 7.79 -16.88
N LYS A 19 17.26 7.39 -16.18
CA LYS A 19 16.58 6.12 -16.44
C LYS A 19 15.69 6.21 -17.67
N LYS A 20 15.26 5.06 -18.21
CA LYS A 20 14.24 5.02 -19.25
C LYS A 20 12.95 5.70 -18.76
N THR A 21 12.29 6.41 -19.66
CA THR A 21 10.99 7.04 -19.39
C THR A 21 9.99 5.98 -18.93
N LEU A 22 9.33 6.26 -17.82
CA LEU A 22 8.30 5.39 -17.24
C LEU A 22 6.93 5.92 -17.62
N THR A 23 5.96 5.03 -17.77
CA THR A 23 4.55 5.42 -17.79
C THR A 23 4.01 5.30 -16.38
N ILE A 24 3.46 6.40 -15.84
CA ILE A 24 2.77 6.39 -14.55
C ILE A 24 1.27 6.59 -14.78
N VAL A 25 0.48 5.95 -13.93
CA VAL A 25 -0.99 6.02 -13.94
C VAL A 25 -1.44 6.50 -12.57
N VAL A 26 -2.26 7.55 -12.55
CA VAL A 26 -2.86 8.05 -11.31
C VAL A 26 -3.89 7.04 -10.83
N ARG A 27 -3.60 6.32 -9.75
CA ARG A 27 -4.45 5.23 -9.23
C ARG A 27 -5.58 5.72 -8.34
N ASP A 28 -5.25 6.61 -7.41
CA ASP A 28 -6.18 7.15 -6.43
C ASP A 28 -5.74 8.57 -6.06
N ILE A 29 -6.70 9.42 -5.69
CA ILE A 29 -6.43 10.79 -5.23
C ILE A 29 -7.23 11.01 -3.96
N GLU A 30 -6.54 11.41 -2.90
CA GLU A 30 -7.14 11.82 -1.64
C GLU A 30 -6.92 13.31 -1.40
N ALA A 31 -7.99 14.02 -1.04
CA ALA A 31 -7.92 15.44 -0.69
C ALA A 31 -8.41 15.70 0.73
N CYS A 32 -7.83 16.72 1.34
CA CYS A 32 -8.24 17.27 2.62
C CYS A 32 -8.72 18.70 2.43
N ASP A 33 -9.68 19.11 3.25
CA ASP A 33 -10.14 20.50 3.28
C ASP A 33 -9.11 21.37 4.01
N LEU A 34 -8.30 22.11 3.24
CA LEU A 34 -7.25 22.96 3.82
C LEU A 34 -7.82 24.08 4.70
N SER A 35 -9.04 24.55 4.43
CA SER A 35 -9.67 25.62 5.20
C SER A 35 -10.10 25.14 6.59
N ALA A 36 -10.61 23.90 6.69
CA ALA A 36 -10.95 23.26 7.94
C ALA A 36 -9.68 22.86 8.73
N ALA A 37 -8.65 22.37 8.03
CA ALA A 37 -7.36 22.04 8.65
C ALA A 37 -6.68 23.28 9.26
N ALA A 38 -6.72 24.43 8.57
CA ALA A 38 -6.18 25.69 9.08
C ALA A 38 -6.91 26.19 10.35
N ARG A 39 -8.17 25.80 10.55
CA ARG A 39 -8.96 26.08 11.76
C ARG A 39 -8.77 25.05 12.87
N GLY A 40 -7.84 24.10 12.72
CA GLY A 40 -7.57 23.05 13.69
C GLY A 40 -8.66 21.97 13.76
N GLN A 41 -9.56 21.91 12.78
CA GLN A 41 -10.59 20.87 12.72
C GLN A 41 -10.00 19.57 12.15
N ASN A 42 -10.53 18.44 12.61
CA ASN A 42 -10.06 17.13 12.19
C ASN A 42 -10.56 16.84 10.76
N THR A 43 -9.68 17.02 9.76
CA THR A 43 -10.02 16.80 8.36
C THR A 43 -9.72 15.36 7.96
N LYS A 44 -10.76 14.58 7.70
CA LYS A 44 -10.61 13.28 7.07
C LYS A 44 -10.29 13.47 5.60
N ALA A 45 -9.31 12.73 5.11
CA ALA A 45 -9.03 12.60 3.70
C ALA A 45 -10.25 11.98 2.98
N ARG A 46 -10.61 12.54 1.83
CA ARG A 46 -11.71 12.04 1.00
C ARG A 46 -11.18 11.69 -0.39
N LYS A 47 -11.69 10.59 -0.96
CA LYS A 47 -11.36 10.20 -2.32
C LYS A 47 -12.03 11.15 -3.32
N ILE A 48 -11.28 11.56 -4.33
CA ILE A 48 -11.74 12.44 -5.39
C ILE A 48 -11.32 11.89 -6.76
N GLN A 49 -12.06 12.26 -7.80
CA GLN A 49 -11.75 11.85 -9.17
C GLN A 49 -10.76 12.78 -9.87
N VAL A 50 -10.79 14.07 -9.54
CA VAL A 50 -9.93 15.11 -10.14
C VAL A 50 -9.48 16.06 -9.04
N GLY A 51 -8.19 16.40 -9.02
CA GLY A 51 -7.62 17.32 -8.03
C GLY A 51 -6.40 18.07 -8.55
N VAL A 52 -6.00 19.12 -7.82
CA VAL A 52 -4.78 19.90 -8.10
C VAL A 52 -3.76 19.61 -7.01
N THR A 53 -2.53 19.34 -7.42
CA THR A 53 -1.41 19.12 -6.49
C THR A 53 -0.89 20.43 -5.92
N LEU A 54 -0.63 20.45 -4.61
CA LEU A 54 -0.03 21.55 -3.88
C LEU A 54 1.43 21.22 -3.53
N PRO A 55 2.25 22.19 -3.09
CA PRO A 55 3.63 21.94 -2.67
C PRO A 55 3.78 20.90 -1.54
N ASN A 56 2.75 20.74 -0.70
CA ASN A 56 2.69 19.76 0.38
C ASN A 56 1.95 18.46 0.01
N THR A 57 1.59 18.25 -1.27
CA THR A 57 0.96 17.00 -1.69
C THR A 57 1.92 15.84 -1.53
N MET A 58 1.52 14.86 -0.74
CA MET A 58 2.26 13.61 -0.60
C MET A 58 1.96 12.69 -1.78
N VAL A 59 3.01 12.15 -2.39
CA VAL A 59 2.91 11.20 -3.51
C VAL A 59 3.46 9.86 -3.04
N SER A 60 2.71 8.78 -3.30
CA SER A 60 3.15 7.41 -3.08
C SER A 60 3.12 6.63 -4.39
N PHE A 61 4.12 5.77 -4.59
CA PHE A 61 4.27 4.97 -5.80
C PHE A 61 4.01 3.50 -5.50
N GLU A 62 3.24 2.84 -6.36
CA GLU A 62 3.09 1.40 -6.40
C GLU A 62 3.61 0.84 -7.72
N ARG A 63 4.18 -0.38 -7.69
CA ARG A 63 4.59 -1.04 -8.93
C ARG A 63 3.35 -1.58 -9.63
N ALA A 64 3.31 -1.49 -10.96
CA ALA A 64 2.31 -2.20 -11.73
C ALA A 64 2.49 -3.73 -11.58
N GLU A 65 1.39 -4.47 -11.69
CA GLU A 65 1.41 -5.93 -11.67
C GLU A 65 2.30 -6.47 -12.79
N GLY A 66 3.16 -7.44 -12.48
CA GLY A 66 4.14 -7.97 -13.43
C GLY A 66 5.31 -7.05 -13.78
N SER A 67 5.37 -5.83 -13.22
CA SER A 67 6.47 -4.90 -13.52
C SER A 67 7.81 -5.36 -12.91
N PRO A 68 8.90 -5.35 -13.69
CA PRO A 68 10.25 -5.66 -13.18
C PRO A 68 10.84 -4.50 -12.34
N ILE A 69 10.09 -3.42 -12.12
CA ILE A 69 10.55 -2.24 -11.39
C ILE A 69 10.57 -2.53 -9.89
N ASN A 70 11.75 -2.39 -9.30
CA ASN A 70 11.93 -2.40 -7.86
C ASN A 70 11.89 -0.95 -7.33
N LEU A 71 10.82 -0.61 -6.64
CA LEU A 71 10.69 0.66 -5.93
C LEU A 71 11.51 0.60 -4.63
N SER A 72 12.23 1.67 -4.30
CA SER A 72 12.98 1.84 -3.05
C SER A 72 12.48 3.08 -2.26
N GLY A 73 12.94 3.28 -1.01
CA GLY A 73 12.56 4.44 -0.19
C GLY A 73 11.22 4.30 0.57
N LYS A 74 10.77 5.40 1.19
CA LYS A 74 9.59 5.49 2.07
C LYS A 74 8.29 5.88 1.36
N SER A 75 8.36 6.55 0.21
CA SER A 75 7.18 6.95 -0.58
C SER A 75 6.62 5.83 -1.45
N ARG A 76 6.65 4.59 -0.95
CA ARG A 76 5.98 3.46 -1.59
C ARG A 76 4.56 3.37 -1.04
N GLY A 77 3.60 3.06 -1.91
CA GLY A 77 2.26 2.67 -1.48
C GLY A 77 2.37 1.54 -0.46
N LYS A 78 1.42 1.46 0.49
CA LYS A 78 1.40 0.37 1.48
C LYS A 78 1.59 -0.93 0.72
N PRO A 79 2.58 -1.78 1.09
CA PRO A 79 2.72 -3.07 0.43
C PRO A 79 1.35 -3.75 0.52
N GLN A 80 0.80 -4.15 -0.63
CA GLN A 80 -0.39 -4.99 -0.66
C GLN A 80 0.02 -6.34 -0.07
N PHE A 81 -0.02 -6.44 1.25
CA PHE A 81 0.11 -7.71 1.94
C PHE A 81 -1.19 -8.46 1.67
N VAL A 82 -1.15 -9.29 0.64
CA VAL A 82 -2.15 -10.34 0.48
C VAL A 82 -1.77 -11.38 1.53
N SER A 83 -2.41 -11.33 2.70
CA SER A 83 -2.34 -12.44 3.65
C SER A 83 -2.92 -13.66 2.95
N ILE A 84 -2.05 -14.53 2.42
CA ILE A 84 -2.48 -15.74 1.71
C ILE A 84 -3.26 -16.66 2.66
N ILE A 85 -3.05 -16.50 3.98
CA ILE A 85 -3.66 -17.28 5.04
C ILE A 85 -4.34 -16.30 6.02
N ASN A 86 -5.58 -16.58 6.41
CA ASN A 86 -6.31 -15.81 7.43
C ASN A 86 -5.57 -15.93 8.77
N PRO A 87 -5.26 -14.82 9.48
CA PRO A 87 -4.68 -14.87 10.83
C PRO A 87 -5.49 -15.71 11.83
N GLU A 88 -6.82 -15.82 11.64
CA GLU A 88 -7.74 -16.60 12.46
C GLU A 88 -7.85 -18.07 12.05
N PHE A 89 -6.90 -18.59 11.27
CA PHE A 89 -6.92 -19.97 10.80
C PHE A 89 -6.83 -20.97 11.97
N ASN A 90 -7.89 -21.75 12.18
CA ASN A 90 -8.01 -22.73 13.25
C ASN A 90 -8.21 -24.14 12.68
N PHE A 91 -7.24 -25.03 12.93
CA PHE A 91 -7.28 -26.43 12.48
C PHE A 91 -8.47 -27.22 13.04
N ASN A 92 -8.91 -26.91 14.26
CA ASN A 92 -10.09 -27.55 14.86
C ASN A 92 -11.38 -27.17 14.13
N ALA A 93 -11.50 -25.93 13.65
CA ALA A 93 -12.64 -25.50 12.84
C ALA A 93 -12.65 -26.16 11.44
N MET A 94 -11.49 -26.63 10.96
CA MET A 94 -11.38 -27.43 9.73
C MET A 94 -11.52 -28.94 9.94
N GLY A 95 -11.75 -29.41 11.17
CA GLY A 95 -11.96 -30.84 11.46
C GLY A 95 -10.68 -31.68 11.55
N ILE A 96 -9.50 -31.06 11.62
CA ILE A 96 -8.23 -31.75 11.91
C ILE A 96 -8.02 -31.69 13.43
N GLY A 97 -8.66 -32.60 14.16
CA GLY A 97 -8.47 -32.71 15.62
C GLY A 97 -7.32 -33.65 15.98
N GLY A 98 -6.52 -33.28 16.99
CA GLY A 98 -5.67 -34.22 17.74
C GLY A 98 -4.15 -34.05 17.59
N LEU A 99 -3.65 -32.98 16.96
CA LEU A 99 -2.21 -32.70 16.72
C LEU A 99 -1.88 -31.19 16.89
N ASP A 100 -2.61 -30.53 17.78
CA ASP A 100 -2.80 -29.07 17.79
C ASP A 100 -1.57 -28.26 18.21
N THR A 101 -0.67 -28.80 19.02
CA THR A 101 0.46 -28.03 19.60
C THR A 101 1.71 -28.09 18.72
N GLU A 102 2.15 -29.29 18.37
CA GLU A 102 3.37 -29.49 17.57
C GLU A 102 3.18 -29.06 16.11
N PHE A 103 2.01 -29.35 15.51
CA PHE A 103 1.74 -28.98 14.13
C PHE A 103 1.46 -27.48 13.98
N ASN A 104 0.85 -26.83 14.97
CA ASN A 104 0.67 -25.37 14.99
C ASN A 104 2.00 -24.65 15.20
N ALA A 105 2.91 -25.21 16.01
CA ALA A 105 4.28 -24.70 16.13
C ALA A 105 5.03 -24.79 14.79
N ILE A 106 4.93 -25.91 14.09
CA ILE A 106 5.52 -26.08 12.75
C ILE A 106 4.86 -25.14 11.73
N PHE A 107 3.53 -25.02 11.74
CA PHE A 107 2.78 -24.17 10.82
C PHE A 107 3.09 -22.68 11.05
N ARG A 108 3.06 -22.20 12.29
CA ARG A 108 3.49 -20.84 12.63
C ARG A 108 4.93 -20.61 12.22
N ARG A 109 5.84 -21.55 12.45
CA ARG A 109 7.25 -21.41 12.05
C ARG A 109 7.45 -21.37 10.54
N ALA A 110 6.74 -22.22 9.79
CA ALA A 110 6.87 -22.33 8.33
C ALA A 110 6.14 -21.21 7.58
N PHE A 111 5.07 -20.65 8.16
CA PHE A 111 4.19 -19.69 7.50
C PHE A 111 4.15 -18.31 8.17
N ALA A 112 4.85 -18.05 9.29
CA ALA A 112 4.88 -16.72 9.95
C ALA A 112 5.25 -15.59 8.98
N SER A 113 6.20 -15.82 8.07
CA SER A 113 6.58 -14.83 7.04
C SER A 113 5.49 -14.53 6.00
N ARG A 114 4.45 -15.38 5.93
CA ARG A 114 3.30 -15.26 5.03
C ARG A 114 2.00 -14.88 5.74
N VAL A 115 2.02 -14.82 7.07
CA VAL A 115 0.88 -14.47 7.95
C VAL A 115 1.07 -13.09 8.58
N PHE A 116 2.31 -12.70 8.89
CA PHE A 116 2.59 -11.43 9.53
C PHE A 116 3.20 -10.42 8.56
N PRO A 117 2.76 -9.14 8.60
CA PRO A 117 3.42 -8.07 7.88
C PRO A 117 4.92 -8.01 8.22
N PRO A 118 5.80 -7.72 7.26
CA PRO A 118 7.25 -7.66 7.49
C PRO A 118 7.63 -6.64 8.58
N GLU A 119 6.81 -5.61 8.79
CA GLU A 119 7.01 -4.59 9.85
C GLU A 119 7.04 -5.18 11.27
N ILE A 120 6.41 -6.33 11.51
CA ILE A 120 6.36 -6.99 12.83
C ILE A 120 7.49 -8.02 12.98
N VAL A 121 7.99 -8.57 11.87
CA VAL A 121 8.97 -9.67 11.86
C VAL A 121 10.41 -9.15 11.96
N TYR A 122 10.67 -7.92 11.49
CA TYR A 122 11.98 -7.26 11.62
C TYR A 122 12.01 -6.33 12.85
N GLN A 123 12.07 -6.91 14.06
CA GLN A 123 12.48 -6.20 15.28
C GLN A 123 13.57 -6.98 16.00
#